data_AF-A0A7S3IEQ7-F1
#
_entry.id   AF-A0A7S3IEQ7-F1
#
_cell.length_a   1.000
_cell.length_b   1.000
_cell.length_c   1.000
_cell.angle_alpha   90.00
_cell.angle_beta   90.00
_cell.angle_gamma   90.00
#
_symmetry.space_group_name_H-M   'P 1'
#
loop_
_entity.id
_entity.type
_entity.pdbx_description
1 polymer ?
#
loop_
_entity_poly.entity_id
_entity_poly.type
_entity_poly.pdbx_seq_one_letter_code
_entity_poly.pdbx_strand_id
1 'polypeptide(L)'
;MEELSYKEVEKTKQLKYAMEAFLQDFNELNRSSPLNVPLLDFVIEHVVKVNRAIQQPFSSVIVVGIEGLGKMALSRLAIHTCKYKRFERQ
;
A
#
# COMPACT_ATOMS: atom_id res chain seq x y z
N MET A 1 -16.48 7.80 -12.98
CA MET A 1 -15.41 7.59 -11.99
C MET A 1 -15.60 6.19 -11.47
N GLU A 2 -14.69 5.26 -11.76
CA GLU A 2 -14.77 3.93 -11.15
C GLU A 2 -14.60 4.07 -9.64
N GLU A 3 -15.62 3.65 -8.89
CA GLU A 3 -15.56 3.53 -7.45
C GLU A 3 -14.45 2.53 -7.10
N LEU A 4 -13.42 2.98 -6.37
CA LEU A 4 -12.44 2.10 -5.73
C LEU A 4 -13.11 1.40 -4.54
N SER A 5 -14.09 0.54 -4.83
CA SER A 5 -14.78 -0.26 -3.83
C SER A 5 -13.92 -1.46 -3.43
N TYR A 6 -13.91 -1.75 -2.14
CA TYR A 6 -13.23 -2.92 -1.60
C TYR A 6 -13.77 -4.20 -2.28
N LYS A 7 -12.86 -5.06 -2.73
CA LYS A 7 -13.18 -6.38 -3.28
C LYS A 7 -12.32 -7.44 -2.62
N GLU A 8 -12.93 -8.59 -2.35
CA GLU A 8 -12.20 -9.75 -1.86
C GLU A 8 -11.22 -10.25 -2.92
N VAL A 9 -10.08 -10.75 -2.46
CA VAL A 9 -9.04 -11.29 -3.34
C VAL A 9 -9.27 -12.79 -3.52
N GLU A 10 -9.68 -13.20 -4.72
CA GLU A 10 -9.87 -14.62 -5.05
C GLU A 10 -8.56 -15.33 -5.41
N LYS A 11 -7.59 -14.60 -5.99
CA LYS A 11 -6.35 -15.16 -6.55
C LYS A 11 -5.12 -14.39 -6.09
N THR A 12 -4.39 -14.94 -5.13
CA THR A 12 -3.17 -14.32 -4.56
C THR A 12 -2.09 -14.03 -5.60
N LYS A 13 -1.96 -14.87 -6.64
CA LYS A 13 -1.01 -14.63 -7.73
C LYS A 13 -1.33 -13.33 -8.49
N GLN A 14 -2.60 -13.06 -8.77
CA GLN A 14 -3.03 -11.84 -9.46
C GLN A 14 -2.78 -10.60 -8.58
N LEU A 15 -3.01 -10.72 -7.28
CA LEU A 15 -2.73 -9.66 -6.32
C LEU A 15 -1.24 -9.28 -6.33
N LYS A 16 -0.33 -10.25 -6.42
CA LYS A 16 1.11 -9.98 -6.48
C LYS A 16 1.49 -9.17 -7.73
N TYR A 17 1.01 -9.58 -8.90
CA TYR A 17 1.26 -8.83 -10.14
C TYR A 17 0.69 -7.40 -10.08
N ALA A 18 -0.53 -7.24 -9.54
CA ALA A 18 -1.11 -5.91 -9.35
C ALA A 18 -0.27 -5.05 -8.40
N MET A 19 0.23 -5.63 -7.31
CA MET A 19 1.07 -4.92 -6.34
C MET A 19 2.42 -4.51 -6.94
N GLU A 20 3.02 -5.35 -7.79
CA GLU A 20 4.24 -5.03 -8.55
C GLU A 20 4.01 -3.83 -9.49
N ALA A 21 2.89 -3.81 -10.21
CA ALA A 21 2.50 -2.68 -11.04
C ALA A 21 2.32 -1.40 -10.21
N PHE A 22 1.59 -1.46 -9.08
CA PHE A 22 1.42 -0.31 -8.19
C PHE A 22 2.74 0.21 -7.61
N LEU A 23 3.68 -0.69 -7.30
CA LEU A 23 5.01 -0.30 -6.81
C LEU A 23 5.82 0.39 -7.91
N GLN A 24 5.74 -0.11 -9.14
CA GLN A 24 6.37 0.52 -10.30
C GLN A 24 5.78 1.92 -10.54
N ASP A 25 4.45 2.03 -10.61
CA ASP A 25 3.73 3.30 -10.78
C ASP A 25 4.12 4.29 -9.67
N PHE A 26 4.17 3.83 -8.41
CA PHE A 26 4.61 4.64 -7.28
C PHE A 26 6.01 5.20 -7.52
N ASN A 27 6.96 4.36 -7.93
CA ASN A 27 8.35 4.75 -8.13
C ASN A 27 8.53 5.69 -9.33
N GLU A 28 7.75 5.50 -10.39
CA GLU A 28 7.74 6.39 -11.55
C GLU A 28 7.21 7.78 -11.21
N LEU A 29 6.19 7.86 -10.35
CA LEU A 29 5.61 9.12 -9.87
C LEU A 29 6.49 9.79 -8.81
N ASN A 30 7.19 9.02 -7.98
CA ASN A 30 7.99 9.51 -6.85
C ASN A 30 9.49 9.28 -7.08
N ARG A 31 10.02 9.74 -8.22
CA ARG A 31 11.44 9.54 -8.60
C ARG A 31 12.44 10.03 -7.55
N SER A 32 12.09 11.06 -6.79
CA SER A 32 12.94 11.60 -5.72
C SER A 32 13.00 10.75 -4.45
N SER A 33 12.05 9.82 -4.26
CA SER A 33 12.00 8.94 -3.08
C SER A 33 11.32 7.60 -3.45
N PRO A 34 12.00 6.74 -4.22
CA PRO A 34 11.45 5.44 -4.59
C PRO A 34 11.38 4.51 -3.37
N LEU A 35 10.41 3.59 -3.41
CA LEU A 35 10.30 2.48 -2.48
C LEU A 35 11.01 1.26 -3.06
N ASN A 36 12.00 0.76 -2.32
CA ASN A 36 12.65 -0.52 -2.59
C ASN A 36 12.21 -1.53 -1.51
N VAL A 37 11.04 -2.14 -1.72
CA VAL A 37 10.47 -3.11 -0.78
C VAL A 37 10.24 -4.43 -1.52
N PRO A 38 10.81 -5.55 -1.04
CA PRO A 38 10.53 -6.86 -1.63
C PRO A 38 9.07 -7.26 -1.36
N LEU A 39 8.29 -7.50 -2.43
CA LEU A 39 6.88 -7.91 -2.37
C LEU A 39 6.73 -9.40 -2.04
N LEU A 40 7.10 -9.74 -0.81
CA LEU A 40 6.85 -11.04 -0.20
C LEU A 40 5.39 -11.15 0.24
N ASP A 41 4.87 -12.37 0.39
CA ASP A 41 3.44 -12.58 0.69
C ASP A 41 3.00 -11.85 1.97
N PHE A 42 3.82 -11.90 3.03
CA PHE A 42 3.51 -11.18 4.27
C PHE A 42 3.49 -9.65 4.07
N VAL A 43 4.34 -9.11 3.18
CA VAL A 43 4.38 -7.67 2.88
C VAL A 43 3.11 -7.24 2.14
N ILE A 44 2.72 -8.02 1.13
CA ILE A 44 1.49 -7.80 0.38
C ILE A 44 0.29 -7.85 1.31
N GLU A 45 0.25 -8.82 2.23
CA GLU A 45 -0.80 -8.92 3.24
C GLU A 45 -0.88 -7.68 4.14
N HIS A 46 0.26 -7.12 4.56
CA HIS A 46 0.28 -5.88 5.35
C HIS A 46 -0.29 -4.70 4.56
N VAL A 47 0.08 -4.55 3.29
CA VAL A 47 -0.45 -3.47 2.43
C VAL A 47 -1.96 -3.61 2.26
N VAL A 48 -2.46 -4.82 2.02
CA VAL A 48 -3.90 -5.10 1.90
C VAL A 48 -4.65 -4.79 3.20
N LYS A 49 -4.10 -5.15 4.36
CA LYS A 49 -4.69 -4.84 5.67
C LYS A 49 -4.81 -3.33 5.89
N VAL A 50 -3.75 -2.58 5.59
CA VAL A 50 -3.76 -1.11 5.69
C VAL A 50 -4.78 -0.52 4.73
N ASN A 51 -4.77 -0.96 3.46
CA ASN A 51 -5.71 -0.50 2.43
C ASN A 51 -7.18 -0.71 2.86
N ARG A 52 -7.53 -1.93 3.30
CA ARG A 52 -8.86 -2.24 3.82
C ARG A 52 -9.27 -1.30 4.96
N ALA A 53 -8.35 -1.05 5.90
CA ALA A 53 -8.66 -0.21 7.05
C ALA A 53 -8.90 1.25 6.64
N ILE A 54 -8.04 1.85 5.79
CA ILE A 54 -8.19 3.26 5.36
C ILE A 54 -9.39 3.51 4.45
N GLN A 55 -9.93 2.47 3.80
CA GLN A 55 -11.18 2.57 3.03
C GLN A 55 -12.43 2.59 3.91
N GLN A 56 -12.33 2.22 5.19
CA GLN A 56 -13.44 2.33 6.13
C GLN A 56 -13.60 3.77 6.62
N PRO A 57 -14.84 4.29 6.71
CA PRO A 57 -15.09 5.61 7.25
C PRO A 57 -14.70 5.69 8.73
N PHE A 58 -14.13 6.82 9.14
CA PHE A 58 -13.70 7.10 10.53
C PHE A 58 -12.65 6.12 11.09
N SER A 59 -11.90 5.45 10.21
CA SER A 59 -10.84 4.54 10.63
C SER A 59 -9.57 5.28 11.04
N SER A 60 -8.81 4.66 11.94
CA SER A 60 -7.46 5.05 12.29
C SER A 60 -6.60 3.79 12.38
N VAL A 61 -5.38 3.85 11.86
CA VAL A 61 -4.48 2.69 11.76
C VAL A 61 -3.15 3.02 12.40
N ILE A 62 -2.71 2.16 13.31
CA ILE A 62 -1.36 2.21 13.89
C ILE A 62 -0.61 0.98 13.43
N VAL A 63 0.52 1.20 12.75
CA VAL A 63 1.37 0.11 12.24
C VAL A 63 2.49 -0.16 13.24
N VAL A 64 2.41 -1.29 13.92
CA VAL A 64 3.42 -1.74 14.89
C VAL A 64 4.22 -2.89 14.27
N GLY A 65 5.53 -2.90 14.48
CA GLY A 65 6.41 -3.96 13.97
C GLY A 65 7.87 -3.71 14.27
N ILE A 66 8.68 -4.75 14.09
CA ILE A 66 10.13 -4.74 14.30
C ILE A 66 10.79 -3.76 13.31
N GLU A 67 11.84 -3.08 13.75
CA GLU A 67 12.55 -2.06 12.99
C GLU A 67 13.20 -2.62 11.70
N GLY A 68 13.38 -1.77 10.68
CA GLY A 68 14.11 -2.10 9.45
C GLY A 68 13.28 -2.52 8.23
N LEU A 69 12.03 -2.94 8.40
CA LEU A 69 11.21 -3.48 7.30
C LEU A 69 10.55 -2.42 6.40
N GLY A 70 10.77 -1.13 6.68
CA GLY A 70 10.15 -0.06 5.91
C GLY A 70 8.66 0.12 6.20
N LYS A 71 8.25 0.09 7.47
CA LYS A 71 6.86 0.35 7.93
C LYS A 71 6.22 1.57 7.24
N MET A 72 6.96 2.67 7.11
CA MET A 72 6.51 3.86 6.40
C MET A 72 6.35 3.64 4.89
N ALA A 73 7.22 2.84 4.27
CA ALA A 73 7.12 2.51 2.86
C ALA A 73 5.83 1.72 2.55
N LEU A 74 5.48 0.75 3.39
CA LEU A 74 4.25 -0.04 3.23
C LEU A 74 2.99 0.83 3.31
N SER A 75 2.94 1.73 4.30
CA SER A 75 1.83 2.67 4.43
C SER A 75 1.77 3.65 3.25
N ARG A 76 2.91 4.13 2.75
CA ARG A 76 2.98 5.00 1.56
C ARG A 76 2.43 4.29 0.32
N LEU A 77 2.81 3.03 0.10
CA LEU A 77 2.28 2.23 -1.00
C LEU A 77 0.78 1.98 -0.85
N ALA A 78 0.30 1.59 0.34
CA ALA A 78 -1.12 1.35 0.60
C ALA A 78 -1.99 2.60 0.31
N ILE A 79 -1.56 3.77 0.78
CA ILE A 79 -2.23 5.06 0.50
C ILE A 79 -2.26 5.36 -1.00
N HIS A 80 -1.15 5.08 -1.70
CA HIS A 80 -1.05 5.28 -3.14
C HIS A 80 -2.03 4.38 -3.92
N THR A 81 -2.16 3.10 -3.55
CA THR A 81 -3.14 2.18 -4.18
C THR A 81 -4.59 2.65 -4.02
N CYS A 82 -4.92 3.35 -2.94
CA CYS A 82 -6.24 3.96 -2.73
C CYS A 82 -6.42 5.31 -3.44
N LYS A 83 -5.39 5.81 -4.15
CA LYS A 83 -5.35 7.17 -4.74
C LYS A 83 -5.60 8.28 -3.72
N TYR A 84 -5.24 8.06 -2.46
CA TYR A 84 -5.37 9.08 -1.42
C TYR A 84 -4.17 10.02 -1.42
N LYS A 85 -4.45 11.29 -1.12
CA LYS A 85 -3.40 12.29 -0.94
C LYS A 85 -2.76 12.12 0.43
N ARG A 86 -1.44 11.96 0.43
CA ARG A 86 -0.63 11.83 1.63
C ARG A 86 -0.12 13.20 2.09
N PHE A 87 -0.14 13.42 3.39
CA PHE A 87 0.47 14.57 4.04
C PHE A 87 1.46 14.08 5.09
N GLU A 88 2.69 14.57 5.06
CA GLU A 88 3.69 14.35 6.12
C GLU A 88 4.26 15.71 6.54
N ARG A 89 4.67 15.83 7.81
CA ARG A 89 5.43 17.00 8.22
C ARG A 89 6.82 16.94 7.57
N GLN A 90 7.21 18.06 6.95
CA GLN A 90 8.60 18.32 6.56
C GLN A 90 9.51 18.41 7.78
#